data_AF-A0A0F9VPB9-F1
#
_entry.id   AF-A0A0F9VPB9-F1
#
_cell.length_a   1.000
_cell.length_b   1.000
_cell.length_c   1.000
_cell.angle_alpha   90.00
_cell.angle_beta   90.00
_cell.angle_gamma   90.00
#
_symmetry.space_group_name_H-M   'P 1'
#
loop_
_entity.id
_entity.type
_entity.pdbx_description
1 polymer ?
#
loop_
_entity_poly.entity_id
_entity_poly.type
_entity_poly.pdbx_seq_one_letter_code
_entity_poly.pdbx_strand_id
1 'polypeptide(L)'
;MLQYSDEENSWILMLLIPLLTVILQGYIFWLLLKFRKVIPEFITDTIFTEKNSTIFRKVGNGLIIYSVLIFFIRLIEKCFEITLEYSVSASYTLSKNFGTVLSGRISLLVIAIFLLIIAKLIKEGYQLKNENDLTI
;
A
#
# COMPACT_ATOMS: atom_id res chain seq x y z
N MET A 1 -0.87 28.03 30.84
CA MET A 1 -0.02 28.10 29.62
C MET A 1 0.14 26.76 28.89
N LEU A 2 -0.07 25.60 29.53
CA LEU A 2 -0.02 24.30 28.83
C LEU A 2 -1.32 23.93 28.08
N GLN A 3 -2.45 24.50 28.48
CA GLN A 3 -3.77 24.12 27.95
C GLN A 3 -4.09 24.69 26.54
N TYR A 4 -3.38 25.75 26.11
CA TYR A 4 -3.59 26.37 24.79
C TYR A 4 -2.85 25.60 23.67
N SER A 5 -1.77 24.89 24.00
CA SER A 5 -0.96 24.15 23.02
C SER A 5 -1.59 22.82 22.58
N ASP A 6 -2.47 22.23 23.40
CA ASP A 6 -3.12 20.96 23.09
C ASP A 6 -4.27 21.13 22.08
N GLU A 7 -5.01 22.25 22.14
CA GLU A 7 -6.08 22.52 21.17
C GLU A 7 -5.52 22.82 19.77
N GLU A 8 -4.49 23.66 19.66
CA GLU A 8 -3.92 24.05 18.37
C GLU A 8 -3.33 22.86 17.59
N ASN A 9 -2.64 21.95 18.28
CA ASN A 9 -2.10 20.71 17.70
C ASN A 9 -3.21 19.75 17.23
N SER A 10 -4.35 19.73 17.92
CA SER A 10 -5.49 18.87 17.57
C SER A 10 -6.09 19.24 16.20
N TRP A 11 -6.32 20.54 15.95
CA TRP A 11 -6.89 21.01 14.66
C TRP A 11 -5.96 20.76 13.47
N ILE A 12 -4.65 20.94 13.67
CA ILE A 12 -3.64 20.70 12.64
C ILE A 12 -3.63 19.22 12.24
N LEU A 13 -3.65 18.30 13.20
CA LEU A 13 -3.74 16.86 12.94
C LEU A 13 -5.06 16.47 12.27
N MET A 14 -6.16 17.09 12.69
CA MET A 14 -7.50 16.87 12.14
C MET A 14 -7.60 17.27 10.65
N LEU A 15 -6.78 18.22 10.19
CA LEU A 15 -6.68 18.60 8.77
C LEU A 15 -5.59 17.81 8.01
N LEU A 16 -4.45 17.51 8.64
CA LEU A 16 -3.33 16.81 7.99
C LEU A 16 -3.63 15.34 7.69
N ILE A 17 -4.27 14.62 8.60
CA ILE A 17 -4.60 13.20 8.43
C ILE A 17 -5.49 12.95 7.20
N PRO A 18 -6.62 13.67 7.00
CA PRO A 18 -7.44 13.48 5.81
C PRO A 18 -6.71 13.93 4.53
N LEU A 19 -5.94 15.02 4.57
CA LEU A 19 -5.13 15.47 3.42
C LEU A 19 -4.14 14.39 2.97
N LEU A 20 -3.37 13.83 3.92
CA LEU A 20 -2.41 12.76 3.66
C LEU A 20 -3.10 11.50 3.11
N THR A 21 -4.31 11.20 3.62
CA THR A 21 -5.13 10.09 3.14
C THR A 21 -5.56 10.29 1.68
N VAL A 22 -5.96 11.50 1.29
CA VAL A 22 -6.31 11.85 -0.11
C VAL A 22 -5.09 11.72 -1.03
N ILE A 23 -3.92 12.20 -0.59
CA ILE A 23 -2.66 12.07 -1.34
C ILE A 23 -2.33 10.59 -1.57
N LEU A 24 -2.45 9.76 -0.53
CA LEU A 24 -2.22 8.32 -0.62
C LEU A 24 -3.23 7.61 -1.54
N GLN A 25 -4.50 8.03 -1.56
CA GLN A 25 -5.49 7.54 -2.52
C GLN A 25 -5.13 7.92 -3.95
N GLY A 26 -4.69 9.16 -4.18
CA GLY A 26 -4.19 9.62 -5.48
C GLY A 26 -2.98 8.80 -5.96
N TYR A 27 -2.07 8.44 -5.06
CA TYR A 27 -0.94 7.57 -5.36
C TYR A 27 -1.38 6.17 -5.82
N ILE A 28 -2.34 5.54 -5.13
CA ILE A 28 -2.89 4.24 -5.57
C ILE A 28 -3.58 4.35 -6.93
N PHE A 29 -4.37 5.41 -7.14
CA PHE A 29 -5.01 5.63 -8.43
C PHE A 29 -3.99 5.75 -9.57
N TRP A 30 -2.88 6.47 -9.33
CA TRP A 30 -1.79 6.55 -10.29
C TRP A 30 -1.10 5.21 -10.56
N LEU A 31 -0.92 4.36 -9.53
CA LEU A 31 -0.42 2.99 -9.72
C LEU A 31 -1.37 2.15 -10.59
N LEU A 32 -2.69 2.27 -10.39
CA LEU A 32 -3.69 1.58 -11.21
C LEU A 32 -3.61 2.01 -12.68
N LEU A 33 -3.44 3.31 -12.95
CA LEU A 33 -3.25 3.81 -14.31
C LEU A 33 -1.98 3.26 -14.97
N LYS A 34 -0.91 3.08 -14.20
CA LYS A 34 0.31 2.40 -14.69
C LYS A 34 0.06 0.93 -14.98
N PHE A 35 -0.61 0.24 -14.07
CA PHE A 35 -0.90 -1.19 -14.21
C PHE A 35 -1.80 -1.47 -15.42
N ARG A 36 -2.78 -0.59 -15.69
CA ARG A 36 -3.67 -0.69 -16.86
C ARG A 36 -2.92 -0.85 -18.18
N LYS A 37 -1.72 -0.27 -18.32
CA LYS A 37 -0.92 -0.37 -19.55
C LYS A 37 -0.45 -1.79 -19.87
N VAL A 38 -0.47 -2.69 -18.89
CA VAL A 38 -0.04 -4.08 -19.06
C VAL A 38 -1.19 -4.98 -19.54
N ILE A 39 -2.46 -4.58 -19.35
CA ILE A 39 -3.64 -5.36 -19.73
C ILE A 39 -3.67 -5.74 -21.22
N PRO A 40 -3.38 -4.83 -22.18
CA PRO A 40 -3.36 -5.20 -23.59
C PRO A 40 -2.29 -6.25 -23.92
N GLU A 41 -1.15 -6.22 -23.23
CA GLU A 41 -0.04 -7.14 -23.48
C GLU A 41 -0.33 -8.57 -22.97
N PHE A 42 -1.31 -8.73 -22.06
CA PHE A 42 -1.87 -10.04 -21.69
C PHE A 42 -2.72 -10.67 -22.79
N ILE A 43 -3.34 -9.85 -23.65
CA ILE A 43 -4.24 -10.32 -24.71
C ILE A 43 -3.42 -10.79 -25.93
N THR A 44 -2.22 -10.23 -26.12
CA THR A 44 -1.38 -10.46 -27.30
C THR A 44 -0.25 -11.48 -27.07
N ASP A 45 -0.30 -12.30 -26.01
CA ASP A 45 0.74 -13.28 -25.62
C ASP A 45 2.17 -12.70 -25.46
N THR A 46 2.29 -11.38 -25.31
CA THR A 46 3.56 -10.67 -25.11
C THR A 46 3.78 -10.32 -23.64
N ILE A 47 3.33 -11.18 -22.72
CA ILE A 47 3.42 -10.91 -21.28
C ILE A 47 4.86 -10.92 -20.77
N PHE A 48 5.70 -11.82 -21.30
CA PHE A 48 7.10 -12.03 -20.91
C PHE A 48 8.00 -10.93 -21.49
N THR A 49 7.86 -9.71 -21.00
CA THR A 49 8.73 -8.58 -21.34
C THR A 49 9.34 -7.97 -20.08
N GLU A 50 10.55 -7.45 -20.21
CA GLU A 50 11.24 -6.75 -19.11
C GLU A 50 10.42 -5.55 -18.59
N LYS A 51 9.72 -4.85 -19.50
CA LYS A 51 8.82 -3.74 -19.18
C LYS A 51 7.68 -4.19 -18.26
N ASN A 52 7.03 -5.31 -18.57
CA ASN A 52 5.93 -5.84 -17.75
C ASN A 52 6.41 -6.28 -16.37
N SER A 53 7.53 -7.02 -16.31
CA SER A 53 8.14 -7.41 -15.03
C SER A 53 8.41 -6.18 -14.16
N THR A 54 8.97 -5.12 -14.76
CA THR A 54 9.24 -3.86 -14.05
C THR A 54 7.98 -3.17 -13.56
N ILE A 55 6.90 -3.16 -14.35
CA ILE A 55 5.62 -2.56 -13.95
C ILE A 55 4.99 -3.35 -12.80
N PHE A 56 4.90 -4.68 -12.90
CA PHE A 56 4.39 -5.53 -11.83
C PHE A 56 5.19 -5.34 -10.53
N ARG A 57 6.52 -5.28 -10.62
CA ARG A 57 7.39 -5.04 -9.45
C ARG A 57 7.14 -3.67 -8.83
N LYS A 58 7.02 -2.62 -9.64
CA LYS A 58 6.74 -1.25 -9.18
C LYS A 58 5.37 -1.15 -8.51
N VAL A 59 4.35 -1.77 -9.09
CA VAL A 59 2.98 -1.76 -8.53
C VAL A 59 2.93 -2.58 -7.24
N GLY A 60 3.51 -3.78 -7.20
CA GLY A 60 3.60 -4.60 -5.99
C GLY A 60 4.31 -3.88 -4.84
N ASN A 61 5.51 -3.32 -5.09
CA ASN A 61 6.22 -2.52 -4.08
C ASN A 61 5.42 -1.29 -3.65
N GLY A 62 4.77 -0.61 -4.59
CA GLY A 62 3.93 0.55 -4.31
C GLY A 62 2.74 0.21 -3.40
N LEU A 63 2.08 -0.94 -3.60
CA LEU A 63 1.02 -1.42 -2.72
C LEU A 63 1.52 -1.75 -1.32
N ILE A 64 2.71 -2.34 -1.17
CA ILE A 64 3.33 -2.58 0.14
C ILE A 64 3.56 -1.24 0.86
N ILE A 65 4.22 -0.29 0.19
CA ILE A 65 4.53 1.03 0.76
C ILE A 65 3.23 1.73 1.17
N TYR A 66 2.22 1.76 0.30
CA TYR A 66 0.92 2.33 0.61
C TYR A 66 0.29 1.65 1.84
N SER A 67 0.27 0.33 1.87
CA SER A 67 -0.35 -0.44 2.95
C SER A 67 0.31 -0.17 4.30
N VAL A 68 1.64 -0.01 4.33
CA VAL A 68 2.39 0.33 5.54
C VAL A 68 2.12 1.78 5.97
N LEU A 69 2.17 2.74 5.04
CA LEU A 69 1.94 4.15 5.36
C LEU A 69 0.52 4.40 5.88
N ILE A 70 -0.50 3.86 5.21
CA ILE A 70 -1.88 4.04 5.64
C ILE A 70 -2.14 3.33 6.98
N PHE A 71 -1.45 2.22 7.26
CA PHE A 71 -1.53 1.54 8.56
C PHE A 71 -1.07 2.48 9.68
N PHE A 72 0.11 3.10 9.56
CA PHE A 72 0.61 4.03 10.57
C PHE A 72 -0.30 5.25 10.76
N ILE A 73 -0.80 5.83 9.66
CA ILE A 73 -1.71 6.98 9.73
C ILE A 73 -2.97 6.63 10.54
N ARG A 74 -3.59 5.48 10.23
CA ARG A 74 -4.80 5.02 10.92
C ARG A 74 -4.53 4.61 12.37
N LEU A 75 -3.35 4.06 12.65
CA LEU A 75 -2.95 3.74 14.02
C LEU A 75 -2.80 5.01 14.85
N ILE A 76 -2.15 6.04 14.29
CA ILE A 76 -2.00 7.35 14.93
C ILE A 76 -3.38 7.97 15.19
N GLU A 77 -4.26 8.02 14.19
CA GLU A 77 -5.64 8.50 14.31
C GLU A 77 -6.39 7.81 15.46
N LYS A 78 -6.31 6.48 15.52
CA LYS A 78 -6.93 5.68 16.58
C LYS A 78 -6.31 5.91 17.95
N CYS A 79 -5.00 6.15 18.06
CA CYS A 79 -4.36 6.47 19.33
C CYS A 79 -4.83 7.81 19.91
N PHE A 80 -5.07 8.81 19.07
CA PHE A 80 -5.64 10.09 19.50
C PHE A 80 -7.10 9.96 19.99
N GLU A 81 -7.89 9.05 19.40
CA GLU A 81 -9.24 8.74 19.90
C GLU A 81 -9.22 8.10 21.31
N ILE A 82 -8.23 7.26 21.62
CA ILE A 82 -8.13 6.56 22.93
C ILE A 82 -8.01 7.55 24.09
N THR A 83 -7.32 8.67 23.88
CA THR A 83 -7.15 9.72 24.91
C THR A 83 -8.46 10.35 25.38
N LEU A 84 -9.57 10.16 24.66
CA LEU A 84 -10.90 10.70 24.98
C LEU A 84 -11.82 9.71 25.72
N GLU A 85 -11.60 8.39 25.60
CA GLU A 85 -12.45 7.36 26.24
C GLU A 85 -11.83 6.81 27.53
N TYR A 86 -12.21 7.39 28.67
CA TYR A 86 -11.58 7.16 29.98
C TYR A 86 -11.98 5.87 30.72
N SER A 87 -12.59 4.87 30.07
CA SER A 87 -13.29 3.77 30.78
C SER A 87 -12.78 2.34 30.54
N VAL A 88 -11.85 2.11 29.60
CA VAL A 88 -11.34 0.77 29.27
C VAL A 88 -9.82 0.72 29.38
N SER A 89 -9.27 -0.42 29.84
CA SER A 89 -7.83 -0.66 29.89
C SER A 89 -7.13 -0.21 28.60
N ALA A 90 -6.19 0.73 28.73
CA ALA A 90 -5.45 1.29 27.59
C ALA A 90 -4.78 0.21 26.72
N SER A 91 -4.32 -0.89 27.32
CA SER A 91 -3.70 -2.00 26.60
C SER A 91 -4.71 -2.79 25.75
N TYR A 92 -5.94 -2.96 26.24
CA TYR A 92 -7.01 -3.62 25.51
C TYR A 92 -7.45 -2.77 24.31
N THR A 93 -7.66 -1.48 24.52
CA THR A 93 -8.07 -0.56 23.45
C THR A 93 -7.00 -0.43 22.37
N LEU A 94 -5.72 -0.32 22.77
CA LEU A 94 -4.60 -0.28 21.84
C LEU A 94 -4.49 -1.56 21.00
N SER A 95 -4.62 -2.73 21.63
CA SER A 95 -4.57 -4.03 20.94
C SER A 95 -5.74 -4.21 19.96
N LYS A 96 -6.95 -3.83 20.38
CA LYS A 96 -8.15 -3.85 19.53
C LYS A 96 -7.99 -2.93 18.32
N ASN A 97 -7.49 -1.71 18.52
CA ASN A 97 -7.28 -0.74 17.45
C ASN A 97 -6.20 -1.23 16.47
N PHE A 98 -5.10 -1.77 16.98
CA PHE A 98 -4.06 -2.38 16.15
C PHE A 98 -4.62 -3.50 15.26
N GLY A 99 -5.36 -4.46 15.85
CA GLY A 99 -5.97 -5.57 15.12
C GLY A 99 -6.97 -5.10 14.06
N THR A 100 -7.79 -4.11 14.39
CA THR A 100 -8.78 -3.53 13.47
C THR A 100 -8.12 -2.84 12.28
N VAL A 101 -7.09 -2.03 12.54
CA VAL A 101 -6.35 -1.31 11.49
C VAL A 101 -5.56 -2.28 10.61
N LEU A 102 -5.00 -3.36 11.18
CA LEU A 102 -4.24 -4.37 10.45
C LEU A 102 -5.13 -5.25 9.55
N SER A 103 -6.28 -5.69 10.06
CA SER A 103 -7.22 -6.59 9.39
C SER A 103 -7.57 -6.10 7.97
N GLY A 104 -7.91 -4.81 7.84
CA GLY A 104 -8.28 -4.20 6.56
C GLY A 104 -7.14 -4.03 5.54
N ARG A 105 -5.93 -4.50 5.85
CA ARG A 105 -4.71 -4.31 5.04
C ARG A 105 -4.04 -5.61 4.64
N ILE A 106 -4.36 -6.72 5.30
CA ILE A 106 -3.81 -8.04 4.98
C ILE A 106 -4.10 -8.40 3.52
N SER A 107 -5.32 -8.17 3.03
CA SER A 107 -5.69 -8.43 1.63
C SER A 107 -4.84 -7.65 0.63
N LEU A 108 -4.54 -6.38 0.90
CA LEU A 108 -3.68 -5.56 0.05
C LEU A 108 -2.24 -6.07 0.04
N LEU A 109 -1.71 -6.48 1.19
CA LEU A 109 -0.37 -7.07 1.28
C LEU A 109 -0.28 -8.39 0.52
N VAL A 110 -1.30 -9.24 0.64
CA VAL A 110 -1.39 -10.51 -0.10
C VAL A 110 -1.38 -10.24 -1.60
N ILE A 111 -2.22 -9.32 -2.09
CA ILE A 111 -2.25 -8.93 -3.52
C ILE A 111 -0.89 -8.40 -3.96
N ALA A 112 -0.25 -7.56 -3.14
CA ALA A 112 1.06 -7.01 -3.46
C ALA A 112 2.14 -8.09 -3.60
N ILE A 113 2.15 -9.08 -2.69
CA ILE A 113 3.06 -10.23 -2.75
C ILE A 113 2.83 -11.02 -4.04
N PHE A 114 1.56 -11.29 -4.41
CA PHE A 114 1.25 -11.97 -5.66
C PHE A 114 1.77 -11.20 -6.88
N LEU A 115 1.61 -9.87 -6.92
CA LEU A 115 2.16 -9.06 -8.02
C LEU A 115 3.69 -9.15 -8.09
N LEU A 116 4.38 -9.24 -6.96
CA LEU A 116 5.84 -9.42 -6.93
C LEU A 116 6.27 -10.82 -7.40
N ILE A 117 5.51 -11.86 -7.05
CA ILE A 117 5.73 -13.22 -7.57
C ILE A 117 5.56 -13.22 -9.09
N ILE A 118 4.47 -12.64 -9.60
CA ILE A 118 4.23 -12.53 -11.04
C ILE A 118 5.35 -11.74 -11.72
N ALA A 119 5.82 -10.64 -11.11
CA ALA A 119 6.94 -9.87 -11.66
C ALA A 119 8.20 -10.73 -11.85
N LYS A 120 8.49 -11.61 -10.88
CA LYS A 120 9.62 -12.53 -10.93
C LYS A 120 9.44 -13.58 -12.02
N LEU A 121 8.25 -14.20 -12.12
CA LEU A 121 7.92 -15.17 -13.16
C LEU A 121 8.03 -14.55 -14.57
N ILE A 122 7.54 -13.32 -14.76
CA ILE A 122 7.65 -12.61 -16.04
C ILE A 122 9.13 -12.38 -16.40
N LYS A 123 9.97 -12.04 -15.42
CA LYS A 123 11.40 -11.82 -15.63
C LYS A 123 12.10 -13.10 -16.07
N GLU A 124 11.86 -14.19 -15.35
CA GLU A 124 12.47 -15.50 -15.62
C GLU A 124 12.00 -16.03 -16.99
N GLY A 125 10.70 -15.94 -17.29
CA GLY A 125 10.17 -16.32 -18.60
C GLY A 125 10.72 -15.47 -19.76
N TYR A 126 10.98 -14.18 -19.54
CA TYR A 126 11.64 -13.33 -20.53
C TYR A 126 13.09 -13.77 -20.79
N GLN A 127 13.84 -14.13 -19.74
CA GLN A 127 15.21 -14.62 -19.89
C GLN A 127 15.25 -15.95 -20.66
N LEU A 128 14.36 -16.88 -20.32
CA LEU A 128 14.25 -18.16 -21.03
C LEU A 128 13.90 -17.99 -22.51
N LYS A 129 12.98 -17.06 -22.83
CA LYS A 129 12.63 -16.75 -24.21
C LYS A 129 13.83 -16.21 -24.99
N ASN A 130 14.56 -15.27 -24.42
CA ASN A 130 15.75 -14.70 -25.05
C ASN A 130 16.87 -15.74 -25.23
N GLU A 131 17.08 -16.62 -24.25
CA GLU A 131 18.07 -17.69 -24.37
C GLU A 131 17.71 -18.64 -25.51
N ASN A 132 16.45 -19.08 -25.59
CA ASN A 132 15.98 -19.98 -26.64
C ASN A 132 16.11 -19.37 -28.05
N ASP A 133 15.76 -18.08 -28.20
CA ASP A 133 15.89 -17.33 -29.46
C ASP A 133 17.36 -17.13 -29.91
N LEU A 134 18.34 -17.29 -29.01
CA LEU A 134 19.77 -17.19 -29.33
C LEU A 134 20.41 -18.53 -29.72
N THR A 135 19.78 -19.65 -29.34
CA THR A 135 20.31 -21.01 -29.57
C THR A 135 19.73 -21.74 -30.79
N ILE A 136 18.61 -21.27 -31.35
CA ILE A 136 17.96 -21.84 -32.54
C ILE A 136 18.14 -20.89 -33.72
#